data_AF-A0A971U5F8-F1
#
_entry.id   AF-A0A971U5F8-F1
#
_cell.length_a   1.000
_cell.length_b   1.000
_cell.length_c   1.000
_cell.angle_alpha   90.00
_cell.angle_beta   90.00
_cell.angle_gamma   90.00
#
_symmetry.space_group_name_H-M   'P 1'
#
loop_
_entity.id
_entity.type
_entity.pdbx_description
1 polymer ?
#
loop_
_entity_poly.entity_id
_entity_poly.type
_entity_poly.pdbx_seq_one_letter_code
_entity_poly.pdbx_strand_id
1 'polypeptide(L)'
;MPDFQFYKIEWGIGPNPSQWAVIGGLYEQQVTNNQLAVWDTTVLPDDTYTLRLTGVRTDGNWVEHFARNLQVRNSAPAETPTPEETPTPEETPTPEETESPEPTAEGNTPEPAAEASATPGPDQTSPEDQPAEEATPGVQIIAPSEPLAQPSPTPLPDDEEGNQLLPFDTKSLKEAFVFGALAMGAVFVLVGVVFALRRLF
;
A
#
# COMPACT_ATOMS: atom_id res chain seq x y z
N MET A 1 9.19 9.02 32.92
CA MET A 1 9.76 10.32 32.51
C MET A 1 9.47 11.29 33.64
N PRO A 2 10.48 11.93 34.26
CA PRO A 2 10.24 12.97 35.25
C PRO A 2 9.46 14.14 34.64
N ASP A 3 8.60 14.77 35.43
CA ASP A 3 7.79 15.94 35.06
C ASP A 3 6.92 15.73 33.80
N PHE A 4 6.45 14.50 33.60
CA PHE A 4 5.61 14.14 32.45
C PHE A 4 4.27 14.90 32.48
N GLN A 5 3.90 15.48 31.34
CA GLN A 5 2.62 16.16 31.16
C GLN A 5 1.68 15.35 30.26
N PHE A 6 2.11 15.07 29.03
CA PHE A 6 1.38 14.20 28.10
C PHE A 6 2.31 13.63 27.05
N TYR A 7 1.88 12.59 26.36
CA TYR A 7 2.49 12.18 25.09
C TYR A 7 1.46 12.20 23.97
N LYS A 8 1.95 12.28 22.74
CA LYS A 8 1.16 12.03 21.52
C LYS A 8 1.93 11.12 20.58
N ILE A 9 1.19 10.38 19.77
CA ILE A 9 1.76 9.52 18.73
C ILE A 9 1.22 10.02 17.41
N GLU A 10 2.12 10.15 16.44
CA GLU A 10 1.81 10.62 15.11
C GLU A 10 2.39 9.66 14.08
N TRP A 11 1.77 9.62 12.90
CA TRP A 11 2.27 8.91 11.73
C TRP A 11 2.44 9.86 10.56
N GLY A 12 3.37 9.53 9.67
CA GLY A 12 3.57 10.25 8.42
C GLY A 12 4.04 9.32 7.31
N ILE A 13 3.79 9.72 6.07
CA ILE A 13 4.11 8.95 4.87
C ILE A 13 5.62 9.09 4.56
N GLY A 14 6.23 7.97 4.23
CA GLY A 14 7.64 7.85 3.89
C GLY A 14 8.59 7.68 5.08
N PRO A 15 9.89 7.53 4.79
CA PRO A 15 10.92 7.33 5.82
C PRO A 15 11.27 8.62 6.59
N ASN A 16 10.95 9.80 6.03
CA ASN A 16 11.19 11.13 6.61
C ASN A 16 10.02 12.08 6.33
N PRO A 17 8.89 11.94 7.04
CA PRO A 17 7.70 12.74 6.76
C PRO A 17 7.89 14.22 7.14
N SER A 18 7.36 15.11 6.29
CA SER A 18 7.22 16.55 6.60
C SER A 18 5.87 16.88 7.22
N GLN A 19 4.86 16.02 7.00
CA GLN A 19 3.51 16.14 7.53
C GLN A 19 3.19 14.93 8.41
N TRP A 20 2.41 15.19 9.45
CA TRP A 20 2.12 14.24 10.53
C TRP A 20 0.63 14.26 10.87
N ALA A 21 0.05 13.07 11.05
CA ALA A 21 -1.31 12.87 11.52
C ALA A 21 -1.28 12.19 12.90
N VAL A 22 -2.14 12.63 13.83
CA VAL A 22 -2.19 12.11 15.20
C VAL A 22 -2.96 10.80 15.26
N ILE A 23 -2.46 9.84 16.04
CA ILE A 23 -3.15 8.59 16.37
C ILE A 23 -3.91 8.78 17.69
N GLY A 24 -5.23 8.91 17.58
CA GLY A 24 -6.08 9.22 18.72
C GLY A 24 -5.94 10.69 19.13
N GLY A 25 -5.35 10.97 20.30
CA GLY A 25 -5.21 12.32 20.85
C GLY A 25 -3.99 12.51 21.73
N LEU A 26 -4.09 13.42 22.70
CA LEU A 26 -3.08 13.58 23.75
C LEU A 26 -3.37 12.59 24.88
N TYR A 27 -2.32 11.95 25.38
CA TYR A 27 -2.39 10.98 26.47
C TYR A 27 -1.69 11.57 27.69
N GLU A 28 -2.47 11.92 28.72
CA GLU A 28 -1.99 12.58 29.93
C GLU A 28 -1.54 11.60 31.03
N GLN A 29 -1.71 10.30 30.80
CA GLN A 29 -1.24 9.26 31.71
C GLN A 29 0.07 8.67 31.22
N GLN A 30 1.08 8.64 32.08
CA GLN A 30 2.34 7.99 31.74
C GLN A 30 2.15 6.47 31.71
N VAL A 31 2.54 5.84 30.61
CA VAL A 31 2.53 4.38 30.44
C VAL A 31 3.97 3.86 30.50
N THR A 32 4.18 2.73 31.19
CA THR A 32 5.50 2.08 31.32
C THR A 32 5.38 0.61 30.95
N ASN A 33 6.24 0.14 30.04
CA ASN A 33 6.30 -1.27 29.59
C ASN A 33 4.93 -1.83 29.15
N ASN A 34 4.10 -1.00 28.51
CA ASN A 34 2.78 -1.40 28.03
C ASN A 34 2.44 -0.67 26.72
N GLN A 35 1.34 -1.05 26.08
CA GLN A 35 0.88 -0.44 24.84
C GLN A 35 0.55 1.05 25.01
N LEU A 36 1.04 1.87 24.07
CA LEU A 36 0.83 3.33 24.08
C LEU A 36 -0.38 3.78 23.26
N ALA A 37 -0.65 3.11 22.14
CA ALA A 37 -1.83 3.30 21.28
C ALA A 37 -2.02 2.11 20.33
N VAL A 38 -3.19 2.05 19.70
CA VAL A 38 -3.51 1.16 18.57
C VAL A 38 -3.61 2.01 17.32
N TRP A 39 -2.94 1.60 16.25
CA TRP A 39 -3.02 2.24 14.94
C TRP A 39 -3.79 1.35 13.98
N ASP A 40 -4.96 1.81 13.53
CA ASP A 40 -5.70 1.14 12.46
C ASP A 40 -5.09 1.51 11.11
N THR A 41 -4.40 0.55 10.51
CA THR A 41 -3.75 0.72 9.20
C THR A 41 -4.63 0.24 8.05
N THR A 42 -5.80 -0.36 8.29
CA THR A 42 -6.60 -1.05 7.26
C THR A 42 -7.11 -0.12 6.16
N VAL A 43 -7.26 1.16 6.48
CA VAL A 43 -7.71 2.21 5.57
C VAL A 43 -6.57 2.95 4.88
N LEU A 44 -5.31 2.63 5.21
CA LEU A 44 -4.14 3.29 4.65
C LEU A 44 -3.69 2.60 3.36
N PRO A 45 -3.21 3.35 2.36
CA PRO A 45 -2.57 2.76 1.18
C PRO A 45 -1.31 2.00 1.53
N ASP A 46 -0.96 1.03 0.69
CA ASP A 46 0.29 0.29 0.76
C ASP A 46 1.46 1.22 0.47
N ASP A 47 2.25 1.52 1.50
CA ASP A 47 3.42 2.38 1.41
C ASP A 47 4.33 2.18 2.64
N THR A 48 5.44 2.91 2.65
CA THR A 48 6.32 3.07 3.80
C THR A 48 5.84 4.23 4.66
N TYR A 49 5.82 4.04 5.98
CA TYR A 49 5.40 5.00 6.97
C TYR A 49 6.44 5.14 8.09
N THR A 50 6.32 6.22 8.84
CA THR A 50 7.07 6.47 10.06
C THR A 50 6.12 6.84 11.19
N LEU A 51 6.32 6.25 12.37
CA LEU A 51 5.70 6.70 13.61
C LEU A 51 6.65 7.62 14.38
N ARG A 52 6.09 8.65 15.01
CA ARG A 52 6.75 9.54 15.96
C ARG A 52 5.99 9.53 17.28
N LEU A 53 6.69 9.22 18.37
CA LEU A 53 6.23 9.45 19.73
C LEU A 53 6.86 10.75 20.24
N THR A 54 6.04 11.70 20.66
CA THR A 54 6.49 12.93 21.33
C THR A 54 6.00 12.93 22.75
N GLY A 55 6.91 12.89 23.73
CA GLY A 55 6.61 13.04 25.15
C GLY A 55 6.94 14.45 25.62
N VAL A 56 5.96 15.14 26.19
CA VAL A 56 6.05 16.53 26.64
C VAL A 56 6.09 16.57 28.16
N ARG A 57 6.94 17.42 28.71
CA ARG A 57 7.08 17.70 30.13
C ARG A 57 6.40 19.00 30.52
N THR A 58 6.08 19.14 31.81
CA THR A 58 5.40 20.33 32.34
C THR A 58 6.21 21.62 32.24
N ASP A 59 7.53 21.51 32.04
CA ASP A 59 8.43 22.63 31.77
C ASP A 59 8.42 23.09 30.30
N GLY A 60 7.61 22.44 29.45
CA GLY A 60 7.51 22.70 28.02
C GLY A 60 8.58 22.03 27.17
N ASN A 61 9.55 21.31 27.76
CA ASN A 61 10.52 20.53 27.00
C ASN A 61 9.89 19.21 26.53
N TRP A 62 10.37 18.68 25.41
CA TRP A 62 9.90 17.41 24.87
C TRP A 62 11.04 16.49 24.45
N VAL A 63 10.71 15.22 24.27
CA VAL A 63 11.59 14.21 23.66
C VAL A 63 10.82 13.50 22.56
N GLU A 64 11.53 13.06 21.53
CA GLU A 64 10.95 12.35 20.39
C GLU A 64 11.63 11.00 20.18
N HIS A 65 10.83 10.01 19.79
CA HIS A 65 11.30 8.72 19.33
C HIS A 65 10.61 8.36 18.02
N PHE A 66 11.34 7.70 17.12
CA PHE A 66 10.86 7.37 15.78
C PHE A 66 10.94 5.87 15.54
N ALA A 67 9.88 5.32 14.95
CA ALA A 67 9.91 4.01 14.29
C ALA A 67 9.75 4.24 12.79
N ARG A 68 10.84 4.11 12.04
CA ARG A 68 10.93 4.42 10.61
C ARG A 68 10.84 3.16 9.77
N ASN A 69 10.53 3.34 8.48
CA ASN A 69 10.51 2.27 7.47
C ASN A 69 9.47 1.18 7.77
N LEU A 70 8.32 1.56 8.31
CA LEU A 70 7.20 0.64 8.54
C LEU A 70 6.47 0.42 7.21
N GLN A 71 6.43 -0.81 6.70
CA GLN A 71 5.62 -1.10 5.52
C GLN A 71 4.20 -1.50 5.90
N VAL A 72 3.23 -0.79 5.35
CA VAL A 72 1.82 -1.21 5.34
C VAL A 72 1.57 -1.94 4.03
N ARG A 73 0.98 -3.13 4.10
CA ARG A 73 0.62 -3.97 2.96
C ARG A 73 -0.75 -4.59 3.20
N ASN A 74 -1.78 -3.82 2.90
CA ASN A 74 -3.18 -4.21 3.00
C ASN A 74 -3.68 -4.91 1.73
N SER A 75 -3.01 -4.71 0.59
CA SER A 75 -3.36 -5.43 -0.64
C SER A 75 -2.89 -6.89 -0.56
N ALA A 76 -3.78 -7.81 -0.94
CA ALA A 76 -3.36 -9.18 -1.22
C ALA A 76 -2.37 -9.20 -2.39
N PRO A 77 -1.42 -10.16 -2.43
CA PRO A 77 -0.60 -10.37 -3.61
C PRO A 77 -1.49 -10.51 -4.85
N ALA A 78 -1.12 -9.84 -5.94
CA ALA A 78 -1.82 -10.05 -7.20
C ALA A 78 -1.69 -11.52 -7.63
N GLU A 79 -2.81 -12.16 -7.98
CA GLU A 79 -2.81 -13.49 -8.59
C GLU A 79 -1.91 -13.45 -9.82
N THR A 80 -0.96 -14.38 -9.91
CA THR A 80 -0.14 -14.52 -11.11
C THR A 80 -1.05 -15.07 -12.22
N PRO A 81 -1.12 -14.44 -13.41
CA PRO A 81 -1.95 -14.98 -14.47
C PRO A 81 -1.53 -16.42 -14.75
N THR A 82 -2.49 -17.34 -14.70
CA THR A 82 -2.27 -18.72 -15.18
C THR A 82 -1.90 -18.61 -16.66
N PRO A 83 -0.80 -19.23 -17.13
CA PRO A 83 -0.43 -19.15 -18.54
C PRO A 83 -1.61 -19.65 -19.39
N GLU A 84 -2.06 -18.81 -20.31
CA GLU A 84 -3.03 -19.21 -21.32
C GLU A 84 -2.31 -20.20 -22.25
N GLU A 85 -2.87 -21.40 -22.41
CA GLU A 85 -2.28 -22.39 -23.30
C GLU A 85 -2.33 -21.84 -24.73
N THR A 86 -1.17 -21.57 -25.32
CA THR A 86 -1.06 -21.24 -26.73
C THR A 86 -1.57 -22.44 -27.54
N PRO A 87 -2.58 -22.29 -28.41
CA PRO A 87 -3.06 -23.42 -29.20
C PRO A 87 -1.90 -24.00 -30.02
N THR A 88 -1.71 -25.30 -29.93
CA THR A 88 -0.78 -26.05 -30.78
C THR A 88 -1.11 -25.72 -32.24
N PRO A 89 -0.14 -25.27 -33.05
CA PRO A 89 -0.40 -24.95 -34.44
C PRO A 89 -0.97 -26.18 -35.14
N GLU A 90 -2.13 -26.01 -35.78
CA GLU A 90 -2.70 -27.01 -36.67
C GLU A 90 -1.72 -27.20 -37.83
N GLU A 91 -1.28 -28.45 -38.05
CA GLU A 91 -0.24 -28.74 -39.04
C GLU A 91 -0.69 -28.22 -40.42
N THR A 92 0.11 -27.32 -41.00
CA THR A 92 -0.08 -26.90 -42.39
C THR A 92 0.21 -28.12 -43.27
N PRO A 93 -0.70 -28.53 -44.17
CA PRO A 93 -0.43 -29.67 -45.04
C PRO A 93 0.84 -29.41 -45.84
N THR A 94 1.79 -30.34 -45.75
CA THR A 94 3.01 -30.36 -46.56
C THR A 94 2.63 -30.30 -48.04
N PRO A 95 3.20 -29.40 -48.86
CA PRO A 95 2.91 -29.38 -50.28
C PRO A 95 3.36 -30.69 -50.94
N GLU A 96 2.47 -31.29 -51.71
CA GLU A 96 2.72 -32.49 -52.53
C GLU A 96 3.81 -32.16 -53.57
N GLU A 97 4.93 -32.88 -53.52
CA GLU A 97 6.05 -32.69 -54.44
C GLU A 97 5.60 -32.92 -55.89
N THR A 98 5.72 -31.89 -56.72
CA THR A 98 5.54 -32.03 -58.18
C THR A 98 6.85 -32.55 -58.76
N GLU A 99 6.83 -33.79 -59.26
CA GLU A 99 8.01 -34.44 -59.85
C GLU A 99 8.62 -33.60 -60.99
N SER A 100 9.93 -33.37 -60.91
CA SER A 100 10.75 -32.72 -61.92
C SER A 100 11.42 -33.78 -62.80
N PRO A 101 11.44 -33.65 -64.14
CA PRO A 101 11.98 -34.69 -65.01
C PRO A 101 13.52 -34.76 -64.96
N GLU A 102 13.96 -36.01 -64.88
CA GLU A 102 15.32 -36.57 -64.91
C GLU A 102 16.25 -36.01 -66.01
N PRO A 103 17.55 -35.80 -65.68
CA PRO A 103 18.61 -36.03 -66.63
C PRO A 103 19.65 -37.04 -66.12
N THR A 104 19.74 -38.15 -66.86
CA THR A 104 20.92 -38.85 -67.37
C THR A 104 22.11 -39.09 -66.42
N ALA A 105 22.28 -40.37 -66.07
CA ALA A 105 23.44 -40.94 -65.42
C ALA A 105 24.72 -40.91 -66.28
N GLU A 106 25.87 -40.59 -65.68
CA GLU A 106 27.19 -41.03 -66.14
C GLU A 106 28.23 -40.94 -65.00
N GLY A 107 28.93 -42.04 -64.71
CA GLY A 107 30.33 -41.97 -64.26
C GLY A 107 30.74 -42.59 -62.91
N ASN A 108 30.99 -43.91 -62.92
CA ASN A 108 32.14 -44.60 -62.31
C ASN A 108 32.29 -44.77 -60.76
N THR A 109 32.02 -46.01 -60.30
CA THR A 109 32.69 -46.87 -59.27
C THR A 109 34.24 -46.76 -59.27
N PRO A 110 35.06 -47.14 -58.22
CA PRO A 110 34.88 -48.04 -57.03
C PRO A 110 35.23 -47.41 -55.63
N GLU A 111 34.73 -47.90 -54.47
CA GLU A 111 35.26 -48.97 -53.55
C GLU A 111 36.64 -48.66 -52.90
N PRO A 112 37.07 -49.13 -51.68
CA PRO A 112 36.44 -49.63 -50.43
C PRO A 112 37.00 -49.00 -49.10
N ALA A 113 36.49 -49.50 -47.97
CA ALA A 113 37.22 -49.92 -46.75
C ALA A 113 37.37 -48.99 -45.52
N ALA A 114 37.10 -49.65 -44.38
CA ALA A 114 37.56 -49.40 -43.00
C ALA A 114 36.91 -48.21 -42.25
N GLU A 115 36.52 -48.29 -40.97
CA GLU A 115 36.85 -49.24 -39.89
C GLU A 115 35.87 -49.10 -38.69
N ALA A 116 35.88 -50.12 -37.84
CA ALA A 116 35.20 -50.39 -36.55
C ALA A 116 34.97 -49.20 -35.58
N SER A 117 34.07 -49.22 -34.58
CA SER A 117 33.78 -50.21 -33.52
C SER A 117 32.50 -49.76 -32.75
N ALA A 118 31.47 -50.59 -32.45
CA ALA A 118 31.27 -51.39 -31.22
C ALA A 118 31.53 -50.61 -29.89
N THR A 119 30.70 -50.59 -28.82
CA THR A 119 29.68 -51.53 -28.29
C THR A 119 28.92 -50.87 -27.09
N PRO A 120 27.83 -51.47 -26.55
CA PRO A 120 26.80 -50.85 -25.72
C PRO A 120 26.96 -51.08 -24.20
N GLY A 121 26.08 -50.45 -23.41
CA GLY A 121 25.91 -50.74 -21.97
C GLY A 121 24.57 -50.24 -21.42
N PRO A 122 23.68 -51.13 -20.96
CA PRO A 122 22.41 -50.81 -20.29
C PRO A 122 22.59 -50.74 -18.76
N ASP A 123 21.71 -50.02 -18.05
CA ASP A 123 20.84 -50.66 -17.06
C ASP A 123 19.84 -49.67 -16.45
N GLN A 124 18.59 -50.15 -16.37
CA GLN A 124 17.51 -49.60 -15.57
C GLN A 124 17.57 -50.23 -14.18
N THR A 125 17.17 -49.51 -13.13
CA THR A 125 16.30 -50.08 -12.07
C THR A 125 15.78 -49.01 -11.11
N SER A 126 14.47 -49.07 -10.91
CA SER A 126 13.56 -48.53 -9.89
C SER A 126 12.46 -49.62 -9.74
N PRO A 127 11.54 -49.71 -8.75
CA PRO A 127 11.36 -49.12 -7.41
C PRO A 127 10.96 -50.19 -6.33
N GLU A 128 10.26 -49.75 -5.25
CA GLU A 128 9.40 -50.44 -4.25
C GLU A 128 10.07 -50.81 -2.90
N ASP A 129 9.57 -50.45 -1.70
CA ASP A 129 8.19 -50.65 -1.19
C ASP A 129 7.83 -49.81 0.09
N GLN A 130 6.52 -49.66 0.33
CA GLN A 130 5.68 -48.89 1.30
C GLN A 130 5.69 -49.38 2.80
N PRO A 131 4.75 -48.99 3.73
CA PRO A 131 4.27 -47.69 4.26
C PRO A 131 4.18 -47.66 5.83
N ALA A 132 3.90 -46.51 6.46
CA ALA A 132 3.33 -46.45 7.83
C ALA A 132 2.51 -45.17 8.07
N GLU A 133 1.29 -45.36 8.56
CA GLU A 133 0.19 -44.40 8.80
C GLU A 133 0.42 -43.45 9.99
N GLU A 134 -0.59 -42.57 10.22
CA GLU A 134 -0.93 -41.80 11.44
C GLU A 134 -0.30 -40.38 11.52
N ALA A 135 -1.02 -39.25 11.62
CA ALA A 135 -2.43 -38.96 11.88
C ALA A 135 -2.85 -37.64 11.19
N THR A 136 -4.08 -37.60 10.72
CA THR A 136 -4.74 -36.43 10.13
C THR A 136 -5.22 -35.48 11.23
N PRO A 137 -4.80 -34.20 11.30
CA PRO A 137 -5.66 -33.20 11.92
C PRO A 137 -6.79 -32.90 10.94
N GLY A 138 -8.00 -33.36 11.29
CA GLY A 138 -9.20 -33.16 10.49
C GLY A 138 -9.42 -31.69 10.18
N VAL A 139 -9.56 -31.39 8.89
CA VAL A 139 -10.04 -30.11 8.39
C VAL A 139 -11.51 -29.98 8.79
N GLN A 140 -11.80 -29.27 9.88
CA GLN A 140 -13.15 -28.78 10.14
C GLN A 140 -13.42 -27.61 9.21
N ILE A 141 -14.16 -27.86 8.14
CA ILE A 141 -14.78 -26.83 7.31
C ILE A 141 -15.94 -26.27 8.14
N ILE A 142 -15.68 -25.22 8.92
CA ILE A 142 -16.74 -24.35 9.45
C ILE A 142 -17.18 -23.46 8.30
N ALA A 143 -18.14 -23.93 7.50
CA ALA A 143 -18.84 -23.07 6.56
C ALA A 143 -19.67 -22.06 7.38
N PRO A 144 -19.50 -20.73 7.22
CA PRO A 144 -20.44 -19.78 7.78
C PRO A 144 -21.79 -20.01 7.12
N SER A 145 -22.75 -20.54 7.88
CA SER A 145 -24.11 -20.83 7.43
C SER A 145 -25.06 -19.65 7.66
N GLU A 146 -24.57 -18.42 7.55
CA GLU A 146 -25.41 -17.23 7.66
C GLU A 146 -25.78 -16.71 6.27
N PRO A 147 -27.09 -16.58 5.95
CA PRO A 147 -27.52 -16.02 4.68
C PRO A 147 -27.01 -14.58 4.55
N LEU A 148 -26.57 -14.23 3.34
CA LEU A 148 -26.15 -12.87 2.98
C LEU A 148 -27.13 -11.84 3.55
N ALA A 149 -26.69 -11.05 4.53
CA ALA A 149 -27.42 -9.87 4.93
C ALA A 149 -27.59 -8.98 3.69
N GLN A 150 -28.84 -8.76 3.28
CA GLN A 150 -29.13 -7.87 2.17
C GLN A 150 -28.60 -6.47 2.51
N PRO A 151 -28.06 -5.73 1.52
CA PRO A 151 -27.68 -4.35 1.74
C PRO A 151 -28.90 -3.58 2.24
N SER A 152 -28.85 -3.08 3.47
CA SER A 152 -29.84 -2.12 3.95
C SER A 152 -29.74 -0.91 3.02
N PRO A 153 -30.85 -0.38 2.47
CA PRO A 153 -30.78 0.84 1.68
C PRO A 153 -30.10 1.91 2.52
N THR A 154 -29.04 2.50 1.96
CA THR A 154 -28.39 3.68 2.53
C THR A 154 -29.48 4.69 2.86
N PRO A 155 -29.58 5.19 4.11
CA PRO A 155 -30.51 6.26 4.40
C PRO A 155 -30.17 7.42 3.46
N LEU A 156 -31.11 7.75 2.59
CA LEU A 156 -31.05 8.96 1.79
C LEU A 156 -31.05 10.11 2.81
N PRO A 157 -29.98 10.92 2.92
CA PRO A 157 -30.02 12.08 3.79
C PRO A 157 -31.21 12.94 3.36
N ASP A 158 -32.09 13.25 4.30
CA ASP A 158 -33.17 14.21 4.07
C ASP A 158 -32.52 15.53 3.62
N ASP A 159 -32.72 15.88 2.35
CA ASP A 159 -32.35 17.18 1.77
C ASP A 159 -33.25 18.27 2.38
N GLU A 160 -33.10 18.52 3.68
CA GLU A 160 -33.64 19.69 4.36
C GLU A 160 -32.62 20.83 4.18
N GLU A 161 -32.79 21.53 3.06
CA GLU A 161 -32.55 22.95 2.88
C GLU A 161 -31.16 23.53 3.24
N GLY A 162 -30.36 23.79 2.20
CA GLY A 162 -29.70 25.09 2.09
C GLY A 162 -28.23 25.17 2.53
N ASN A 163 -27.36 24.83 1.57
CA ASN A 163 -26.20 25.68 1.23
C ASN A 163 -24.96 25.61 2.14
N GLN A 164 -24.39 24.42 2.40
CA GLN A 164 -22.99 24.32 2.86
C GLN A 164 -22.24 23.13 2.24
N LEU A 165 -21.85 23.27 0.96
CA LEU A 165 -20.97 22.35 0.24
C LEU A 165 -19.47 22.58 0.50
N LEU A 166 -19.10 23.37 1.52
CA LEU A 166 -17.70 23.60 1.91
C LEU A 166 -17.54 23.41 3.42
N PRO A 167 -16.47 22.75 3.90
CA PRO A 167 -16.22 22.47 5.32
C PRO A 167 -15.81 23.71 6.14
N PHE A 168 -15.93 24.90 5.58
CA PHE A 168 -15.56 26.16 6.23
C PHE A 168 -16.74 27.14 6.17
N ASP A 169 -17.13 27.65 7.33
CA ASP A 169 -18.18 28.64 7.46
C ASP A 169 -17.71 29.99 6.88
N THR A 170 -18.21 30.31 5.68
CA THR A 170 -17.91 31.56 4.96
C THR A 170 -18.38 32.81 5.71
N LYS A 171 -19.35 32.69 6.63
CA LYS A 171 -19.83 33.80 7.45
C LYS A 171 -18.82 34.16 8.53
N SER A 172 -18.30 33.14 9.22
CA SER A 172 -17.24 33.29 10.23
C SER A 172 -15.97 33.93 9.64
N LEU A 173 -15.61 33.58 8.40
CA LEU A 173 -14.46 34.17 7.70
C LEU A 173 -14.66 35.68 7.43
N LYS A 174 -15.86 36.08 7.00
CA LYS A 174 -16.19 37.48 6.73
C LYS A 174 -16.16 38.33 8.01
N GLU A 175 -16.69 37.81 9.10
CA GLU A 175 -16.71 38.52 10.40
C GLU A 175 -15.29 38.75 10.94
N ALA A 176 -14.41 37.75 10.87
CA ALA A 176 -13.01 37.88 11.29
C ALA A 176 -12.25 38.94 10.45
N PHE A 177 -12.49 38.99 9.14
CA PHE A 177 -11.87 39.98 8.26
C PHE A 177 -12.30 41.42 8.58
N VAL A 178 -13.60 41.65 8.80
CA VAL A 178 -14.14 42.99 9.14
C VAL A 178 -13.61 43.47 10.49
N PHE A 179 -13.55 42.57 11.48
CA PHE A 179 -13.00 42.90 12.79
C PHE A 179 -11.51 43.29 12.69
N GLY A 180 -10.72 42.54 11.93
CA GLY A 180 -9.32 42.85 11.68
C GLY A 180 -9.10 44.21 10.99
N ALA A 181 -9.93 44.54 9.99
CA ALA A 181 -9.87 45.82 9.30
C ALA A 181 -10.21 47.01 10.21
N LEU A 182 -11.24 46.88 11.06
CA LEU A 182 -11.61 47.92 12.03
C LEU A 182 -10.52 48.14 13.08
N ALA A 183 -9.94 47.06 13.61
CA ALA A 183 -8.87 47.15 14.59
C ALA A 183 -7.64 47.87 14.02
N MET A 184 -7.24 47.55 12.78
CA MET A 184 -6.16 48.25 12.09
C MET A 184 -6.48 49.73 11.87
N GLY A 185 -7.70 50.05 11.41
CA GLY A 185 -8.14 51.44 11.23
C GLY A 185 -8.05 52.26 12.52
N ALA A 186 -8.46 51.70 13.66
CA ALA A 186 -8.37 52.35 14.96
C ALA A 186 -6.91 52.65 15.36
N VAL A 187 -5.98 51.72 15.11
CA VAL A 187 -4.55 51.91 15.38
C VAL A 187 -3.99 53.05 14.52
N PHE A 188 -4.32 53.11 13.23
CA PHE A 188 -3.86 54.20 12.35
C PHE A 188 -4.38 55.57 12.78
N VAL A 189 -5.64 55.67 13.22
CA VAL A 189 -6.19 56.92 13.76
C VAL A 189 -5.44 57.34 15.02
N LEU A 190 -5.20 56.40 15.95
CA LEU A 190 -4.51 56.68 17.21
C LEU A 190 -3.07 57.16 16.95
N VAL A 191 -2.33 56.47 16.07
CA VAL A 191 -0.98 56.88 15.64
C VAL A 191 -1.00 58.24 14.95
N GLY A 192 -1.99 58.51 14.09
CA GLY A 192 -2.17 59.81 13.44
C GLY A 192 -2.41 60.94 14.43
N VAL A 193 -3.24 60.72 15.45
CA VAL A 193 -3.49 61.69 16.53
C VAL A 193 -2.22 61.96 17.33
N VAL A 194 -1.46 60.92 17.68
CA VAL A 194 -0.17 61.07 18.39
C VAL A 194 0.82 61.90 17.56
N PHE A 195 0.91 61.65 16.25
CA PHE A 195 1.77 62.42 15.35
C PHE A 195 1.30 63.87 15.19
N ALA A 196 0.00 64.12 15.12
CA ALA A 196 -0.56 65.47 15.02
C ALA A 196 -0.29 66.29 16.29
N LEU A 197 -0.47 65.68 17.48
CA LEU A 197 -0.14 66.31 18.76
C LEU A 197 1.36 66.60 18.87
N ARG A 198 2.22 65.65 18.46
CA ARG A 198 3.68 65.83 18.44
C ARG A 198 4.16 66.87 17.43
N ARG A 199 3.33 67.25 16.45
CA ARG A 199 3.63 68.30 15.47
C ARG A 199 3.20 69.69 15.94
N LEU A 200 2.32 69.76 16.93
CA LEU A 200 1.73 71.00 17.46
C LEU A 200 2.44 71.53 18.72
N PHE A 201 3.26 70.70 19.36
CA PHE A 201 4.14 71.01 20.49
C PHE A 201 5.60 70.74 20.13
#